data_AF-A0A920K4B3-F1
#
_entry.id   AF-A0A920K4B3-F1
#
_cell.length_a   1.000
_cell.length_b   1.000
_cell.length_c   1.000
_cell.angle_alpha   90.00
_cell.angle_beta   90.00
_cell.angle_gamma   90.00
#
_symmetry.space_group_name_H-M   'P 1'
#
loop_
_entity.id
_entity.type
_entity.pdbx_description
1 polymer ?
#
loop_
_entity_poly.entity_id
_entity_poly.type
_entity_poly.pdbx_seq_one_letter_code
_entity_poly.pdbx_strand_id
1 'polypeptide(L)'
;MSSIRKFGGISGFPKRSESEYDDFGTAHSSTSISAILGMALASKLNGLNQGESRRRHIAIIGDGALSAGMAFEALNNAGHGNKDLDILVILNDNDMSISQPVGALSNYLARLLTGKCIICSEFSKQV
;
A
#
# COMPACT_ATOMS: atom_id res chain seq x y z
N MET A 1 11.76 0.56 21.92
CA MET A 1 11.91 1.78 21.09
C MET A 1 12.80 2.87 21.70
N SER A 2 13.42 2.72 22.88
CA SER A 2 14.18 3.80 23.56
C SER A 2 15.38 4.36 22.78
N SER A 3 15.87 3.66 21.76
CA SER A 3 17.00 4.04 20.88
C SER A 3 16.58 4.47 19.47
N ILE A 4 15.29 4.60 19.16
CA ILE A 4 14.83 4.95 17.81
C ILE A 4 15.37 6.31 17.35
N ARG A 5 15.87 6.37 16.11
CA ARG A 5 16.50 7.56 15.49
C ARG A 5 17.73 8.10 16.22
N LYS A 6 18.31 7.36 17.17
CA LYS A 6 19.59 7.69 17.80
C LYS A 6 20.74 7.09 17.01
N PHE A 7 21.91 7.70 17.09
CA PHE A 7 23.14 7.15 16.49
C PHE A 7 23.42 5.75 17.04
N GLY A 8 23.65 4.78 16.15
CA GLY A 8 23.82 3.36 16.50
C GLY A 8 22.53 2.66 16.99
N GLY A 9 21.38 3.34 16.98
CA GLY A 9 20.08 2.80 17.34
C GLY A 9 19.26 2.35 16.12
N ILE A 10 17.98 2.02 16.36
CA ILE A 10 17.07 1.55 15.31
C ILE A 10 16.58 2.70 14.42
N SER A 11 16.33 2.39 13.15
CA SER A 11 15.79 3.31 12.16
C SER A 11 14.41 3.82 12.57
N GLY A 12 14.08 5.03 12.10
CA GLY A 12 12.75 5.63 12.26
C GLY A 12 11.70 5.11 11.26
N PHE A 13 12.13 4.28 10.31
CA PHE A 13 11.33 3.72 9.22
C PHE A 13 11.80 2.29 8.94
N PRO A 14 10.96 1.45 8.31
CA PRO A 14 11.35 0.09 7.94
C PRO A 14 12.67 0.05 7.18
N LYS A 15 13.57 -0.82 7.64
CA LYS A 15 14.91 -0.98 7.08
C LYS A 15 15.27 -2.47 7.02
N ARG A 16 15.42 -2.96 5.79
CA ARG A 16 15.69 -4.38 5.48
C ARG A 16 16.82 -5.03 6.29
N SER A 17 17.86 -4.27 6.64
CA SER A 17 18.99 -4.80 7.41
C SER A 17 18.73 -4.90 8.92
N GLU A 18 17.63 -4.33 9.42
CA GLU A 18 17.30 -4.29 10.85
C GLU A 18 16.28 -5.35 11.27
N SER A 19 15.49 -5.89 10.33
CA SER A 19 14.42 -6.84 10.62
C SER A 19 14.10 -7.70 9.40
N GLU A 20 13.81 -8.99 9.63
CA GLU A 20 13.26 -9.89 8.61
C GLU A 20 11.84 -9.50 8.16
N TYR A 21 11.12 -8.73 8.98
CA TYR A 21 9.77 -8.25 8.68
C TYR A 21 9.76 -6.95 7.85
N ASP A 22 10.91 -6.31 7.69
CA ASP A 22 11.05 -5.07 6.93
C ASP A 22 11.44 -5.37 5.47
N ASP A 23 10.63 -6.14 4.74
CA ASP A 23 10.94 -6.63 3.39
C ASP A 23 11.25 -5.51 2.36
N PHE A 24 10.69 -4.32 2.57
CA PHE A 24 10.95 -3.13 1.74
C PHE A 24 11.42 -1.96 2.60
N GLY A 25 12.57 -1.39 2.23
CA GLY A 25 13.04 -0.15 2.86
C GLY A 25 12.18 1.02 2.42
N THR A 26 11.61 1.76 3.36
CA THR A 26 10.77 2.93 3.06
C THR A 26 11.15 4.12 3.93
N ALA A 27 10.72 5.31 3.50
CA ALA A 27 10.81 6.60 4.17
C ALA A 27 10.27 7.66 3.19
N HIS A 28 10.64 7.53 1.91
CA HIS A 28 10.04 8.27 0.82
C HIS A 28 8.61 7.81 0.59
N SER A 29 7.69 8.77 0.56
CA SER A 29 6.26 8.54 0.37
C SER A 29 5.97 7.91 -1.00
N SER A 30 4.75 7.37 -1.13
CA SER A 30 4.16 7.01 -2.44
C SER A 30 4.78 5.79 -3.14
N THR A 31 5.76 5.15 -2.52
CA THR A 31 6.48 3.98 -3.05
C THR A 31 5.77 2.65 -2.77
N SER A 32 4.87 2.60 -1.78
CA SER A 32 4.34 1.34 -1.26
C SER A 32 3.63 0.51 -2.32
N ILE A 33 2.68 1.08 -3.07
CA ILE A 33 1.91 0.36 -4.09
C ILE A 33 2.83 -0.23 -5.19
N SER A 34 3.81 0.55 -5.65
CA SER A 34 4.78 0.10 -6.65
C SER A 34 5.63 -1.06 -6.13
N ALA A 35 6.09 -0.96 -4.88
CA ALA A 35 6.87 -2.01 -4.23
C ALA A 35 6.09 -3.33 -4.14
N ILE A 36 4.84 -3.29 -3.67
CA ILE A 36 4.06 -4.52 -3.53
C ILE A 36 3.68 -5.09 -4.89
N LEU A 37 3.43 -4.26 -5.90
CA LEU A 37 3.16 -4.73 -7.26
C LEU A 37 4.31 -5.61 -7.77
N GLY A 38 5.56 -5.17 -7.57
CA GLY A 38 6.74 -5.97 -7.90
C GLY A 38 6.84 -7.26 -7.08
N MET A 39 6.58 -7.20 -5.77
CA MET A 39 6.60 -8.37 -4.89
C MET A 39 5.52 -9.40 -5.23
N ALA A 40 4.33 -8.94 -5.60
CA ALA A 40 3.21 -9.77 -6.02
C ALA A 40 3.51 -10.46 -7.35
N LEU A 41 4.06 -9.72 -8.31
CA LEU A 41 4.49 -10.29 -9.58
C LEU A 41 5.59 -11.35 -9.37
N ALA A 42 6.59 -11.06 -8.53
CA ALA A 42 7.63 -12.03 -8.19
C ALA A 42 7.05 -13.27 -7.51
N SER A 43 6.10 -13.11 -6.59
CA SER A 43 5.44 -14.24 -5.91
C SER A 43 4.65 -15.11 -6.88
N LYS A 44 3.97 -14.50 -7.86
CA LYS A 44 3.29 -15.22 -8.94
C LYS A 44 4.29 -16.00 -9.81
N LEU A 45 5.39 -15.38 -10.23
CA LEU A 45 6.41 -16.04 -11.05
C LEU A 45 7.06 -17.22 -10.33
N ASN A 46 7.14 -17.17 -9.01
CA ASN A 46 7.67 -18.25 -8.17
C ASN A 46 6.60 -19.28 -7.74
N GLY A 47 5.35 -19.17 -8.20
CA GLY A 47 4.26 -20.07 -7.82
C GLY A 47 3.80 -19.94 -6.35
N LEU A 48 4.16 -18.85 -5.68
CA LEU A 48 3.85 -18.59 -4.27
C LEU A 48 2.50 -17.89 -4.07
N ASN A 49 1.74 -17.64 -5.13
CA ASN A 49 0.44 -16.96 -5.08
C ASN A 49 -0.76 -17.91 -4.92
N GLN A 50 -0.54 -19.21 -4.74
CA GLN A 50 -1.58 -20.26 -4.68
C GLN A 50 -1.47 -21.13 -3.41
N GLY A 51 -2.57 -21.83 -3.08
CA GLY A 51 -2.66 -22.71 -1.91
C GLY A 51 -2.96 -22.00 -0.58
N GLU A 52 -3.09 -22.77 0.50
CA GLU A 52 -3.40 -22.23 1.84
C GLU A 52 -2.29 -21.31 2.39
N SER A 53 -1.04 -21.59 2.00
CA SER A 53 0.16 -20.83 2.40
C SER A 53 0.56 -19.74 1.40
N ARG A 54 -0.36 -19.33 0.51
CA ARG A 54 -0.09 -18.30 -0.51
C ARG A 54 0.40 -16.98 0.11
N ARG A 55 1.35 -16.34 -0.56
CA ARG A 55 1.80 -14.99 -0.22
C ARG A 55 0.70 -13.99 -0.55
N ARG A 56 0.43 -13.10 0.41
CA ARG A 56 -0.50 -11.98 0.29
C ARG A 56 0.28 -10.68 0.34
N HIS A 57 -0.06 -9.76 -0.55
CA HIS A 57 0.64 -8.49 -0.67
C HIS A 57 -0.30 -7.37 -0.24
N ILE A 58 0.09 -6.64 0.81
CA ILE A 58 -0.71 -5.56 1.39
C ILE A 58 0.11 -4.27 1.38
N ALA A 59 -0.41 -3.22 0.74
CA ALA A 59 0.15 -1.88 0.80
C ALA A 59 -0.68 -1.03 1.75
N ILE A 60 -0.03 -0.28 2.63
CA ILE A 60 -0.67 0.80 3.38
C ILE A 60 -0.15 2.12 2.80
N ILE A 61 -1.06 3.05 2.50
CA ILE A 61 -0.72 4.36 1.93
C ILE A 61 -1.58 5.44 2.57
N GLY A 62 -1.00 6.59 2.88
CA GLY A 62 -1.75 7.77 3.31
C GLY A 62 -2.38 8.52 2.13
N ASP A 63 -3.48 9.24 2.36
CA ASP A 63 -4.11 10.17 1.42
C ASP A 63 -3.11 11.18 0.82
N GLY A 64 -2.26 11.79 1.66
CA GLY A 64 -1.21 12.70 1.20
C GLY A 64 -0.19 12.01 0.28
N ALA A 65 0.16 10.75 0.56
CA ALA A 65 1.10 9.98 -0.25
C ALA A 65 0.48 9.49 -1.58
N LEU A 66 -0.83 9.29 -1.63
CA LEU A 66 -1.54 8.88 -2.83
C LEU A 66 -1.55 9.98 -3.91
N SER A 67 -1.39 11.24 -3.51
CA SER A 67 -1.34 12.38 -4.43
C SER A 67 -0.15 12.39 -5.40
N ALA A 68 0.92 11.65 -5.10
CA ALA A 68 2.12 11.65 -5.95
C ALA A 68 1.98 10.73 -7.15
N GLY A 69 2.58 11.13 -8.28
CA GLY A 69 2.51 10.38 -9.54
C GLY A 69 2.95 8.92 -9.43
N MET A 70 3.92 8.59 -8.58
CA MET A 70 4.38 7.20 -8.41
C MET A 70 3.27 6.26 -7.91
N ALA A 71 2.41 6.75 -7.00
CA ALA A 71 1.30 5.95 -6.50
C ALA A 71 0.25 5.73 -7.60
N PHE A 72 -0.02 6.76 -8.41
CA PHE A 72 -0.94 6.67 -9.55
C PHE A 72 -0.44 5.74 -10.65
N GLU A 73 0.82 5.86 -11.05
CA GLU A 73 1.43 4.99 -12.04
C GLU A 73 1.38 3.53 -11.59
N ALA A 74 1.66 3.27 -10.31
CA ALA A 74 1.57 1.93 -9.74
C ALA A 74 0.13 1.38 -9.75
N LEU A 75 -0.87 2.19 -9.39
CA LEU A 75 -2.28 1.80 -9.46
C LEU A 75 -2.74 1.52 -10.89
N ASN A 76 -2.35 2.36 -11.84
CA ASN A 76 -2.67 2.18 -13.25
C ASN A 76 -2.04 0.89 -13.79
N ASN A 77 -0.77 0.63 -13.45
CA ASN A 77 -0.06 -0.59 -13.84
C ASN A 77 -0.70 -1.86 -13.23
N ALA A 78 -1.14 -1.78 -11.96
CA ALA A 78 -1.87 -2.88 -11.33
C ALA A 78 -3.19 -3.19 -12.08
N GLY A 79 -3.93 -2.16 -12.52
CA GLY A 79 -5.21 -2.33 -13.22
C GLY A 79 -5.10 -2.76 -14.70
N HIS A 80 -4.05 -2.34 -15.41
CA HIS A 80 -3.94 -2.52 -16.86
C HIS A 80 -3.52 -3.94 -17.29
N GLY A 81 -2.65 -4.62 -16.53
CA GLY A 81 -2.06 -5.90 -16.96
C GLY A 81 -1.92 -6.99 -15.88
N ASN A 82 -2.34 -6.72 -14.64
CA ASN A 82 -2.00 -7.54 -13.48
C ASN A 82 -3.23 -7.94 -12.65
N LYS A 83 -4.37 -8.17 -13.30
CA LYS A 83 -5.66 -8.43 -12.64
C LYS A 83 -5.71 -9.73 -11.83
N ASP A 84 -4.75 -10.63 -12.05
CA ASP A 84 -4.62 -11.89 -11.34
C ASP A 84 -3.59 -11.85 -10.19
N LEU A 85 -3.02 -10.67 -9.90
CA LEU A 85 -2.24 -10.45 -8.70
C LEU A 85 -3.16 -10.19 -7.50
N ASP A 86 -2.94 -10.91 -6.41
CA ASP A 86 -3.64 -10.67 -5.15
C ASP A 86 -2.95 -9.56 -4.35
N ILE A 87 -3.44 -8.33 -4.57
CA ILE A 87 -2.94 -7.10 -3.95
C ILE A 87 -4.09 -6.42 -3.21
N LEU A 88 -3.88 -6.16 -1.92
CA LEU A 88 -4.77 -5.30 -1.12
C LEU A 88 -4.08 -3.96 -0.86
N VAL A 89 -4.74 -2.87 -1.23
CA VAL A 89 -4.30 -1.51 -0.87
C VAL A 89 -5.23 -0.95 0.19
N ILE A 90 -4.65 -0.56 1.33
CA ILE A 90 -5.33 0.11 2.43
C ILE A 90 -4.97 1.59 2.36
N LEU A 91 -5.96 2.42 2.04
CA LEU A 91 -5.87 3.86 2.12
C LEU A 91 -6.16 4.31 3.56
N ASN A 92 -5.16 4.87 4.23
CA ASN A 92 -5.31 5.58 5.48
C ASN A 92 -5.62 7.05 5.17
N ASP A 93 -6.90 7.38 5.12
CA ASP A 93 -7.36 8.75 4.89
C ASP A 93 -7.64 9.43 6.23
N ASN A 94 -6.84 10.45 6.54
CA ASN A 94 -7.00 11.26 7.75
C ASN A 94 -7.01 12.77 7.44
N ASP A 95 -7.31 13.14 6.19
CA ASP A 95 -7.33 14.52 5.68
C ASP A 95 -6.02 15.29 5.94
N MET A 96 -4.87 14.60 6.01
CA MET A 96 -3.59 15.19 6.42
C MET A 96 -2.40 14.55 5.70
N SER A 97 -1.55 15.39 5.10
CA SER A 97 -0.16 15.02 4.78
C SER A 97 0.74 15.40 5.97
N ILE A 98 1.78 16.21 5.76
CA ILE A 98 2.42 16.96 6.87
C ILE A 98 1.57 18.17 7.28
N SER A 99 1.00 18.83 6.26
CA SER A 99 -0.03 19.87 6.39
C SER A 99 -1.30 19.39 5.69
N GLN A 100 -2.39 20.16 5.77
CA GLN A 100 -3.62 19.83 5.05
C GLN A 100 -3.33 19.56 3.57
N PRO A 101 -3.88 18.48 3.00
CA PRO A 101 -3.61 18.08 1.64
C PRO A 101 -4.15 19.15 0.68
N VAL A 102 -3.29 19.58 -0.23
CA VAL A 102 -3.65 20.46 -1.34
C VAL A 102 -3.84 19.65 -2.62
N GLY A 103 -4.81 20.02 -3.44
CA GLY A 103 -5.02 19.44 -4.76
C GLY A 103 -6.42 18.89 -5.01
N ALA A 104 -6.78 18.79 -6.29
CA ALA A 104 -8.11 18.34 -6.71
C ALA A 104 -8.41 16.87 -6.34
N LEU A 105 -7.36 16.06 -6.10
CA LEU A 105 -7.50 14.66 -5.76
C LEU A 105 -8.00 14.42 -4.34
N SER A 106 -7.53 15.16 -3.32
CA SER A 106 -8.07 14.98 -1.95
C SER A 106 -9.55 15.30 -1.93
N ASN A 107 -9.95 16.39 -2.62
CA ASN A 107 -11.35 16.74 -2.82
C ASN A 107 -12.14 15.67 -3.61
N TYR A 108 -11.52 14.99 -4.58
CA TYR A 108 -12.15 13.93 -5.35
C TYR A 108 -12.29 12.62 -4.56
N LEU A 109 -11.28 12.23 -3.79
CA LEU A 109 -11.33 11.08 -2.88
C LEU A 109 -12.36 11.31 -1.77
N ALA A 110 -12.37 12.49 -1.15
CA ALA A 110 -13.39 12.88 -0.19
C ALA A 110 -14.81 12.81 -0.80
N ARG A 111 -14.98 13.22 -2.08
CA ARG A 111 -16.25 13.08 -2.81
C ARG A 111 -16.62 11.63 -3.16
N LEU A 112 -15.64 10.77 -3.44
CA LEU A 112 -15.87 9.34 -3.70
C LEU A 112 -16.23 8.59 -2.41
N LEU A 113 -15.62 8.95 -1.28
CA LEU A 113 -15.90 8.38 0.05
C LEU A 113 -17.23 8.87 0.64
N THR A 114 -17.68 10.08 0.28
CA THR A 114 -18.98 10.64 0.68
C THR A 114 -20.12 10.32 -0.29
N GLY A 115 -19.82 9.85 -1.50
CA GLY A 115 -20.77 9.14 -2.36
C GLY A 115 -21.07 7.75 -1.80
N LYS A 116 -22.10 7.05 -2.30
CA LYS A 116 -22.36 5.63 -1.96
C LYS A 116 -21.12 4.79 -2.27
N CYS A 117 -20.22 4.65 -1.29
CA CYS A 117 -19.16 3.68 -1.30
C CYS A 117 -19.84 2.31 -1.25
N ILE A 118 -19.74 1.55 -2.34
CA ILE A 118 -19.99 0.11 -2.27
C ILE A 118 -18.79 -0.47 -1.54
N ILE A 119 -18.85 -0.45 -0.21
CA ILE A 119 -18.14 -1.42 0.61
C ILE A 119 -18.76 -2.76 0.20
N CYS A 120 -18.06 -3.52 -0.66
CA CYS A 120 -18.53 -4.84 -1.04
C CYS A 120 -18.32 -5.78 0.16
N SER A 121 -19.30 -5.76 1.06
CA SER A 121 -19.57 -6.84 1.99
C SER A 121 -20.20 -8.00 1.20
N GLU A 122 -19.36 -8.86 0.62
CA GLU A 122 -19.79 -10.21 0.24
C GLU A 122 -18.74 -11.23 0.69
N PHE A 123 -18.72 -11.48 1.99
CA PHE A 123 -18.42 -12.84 2.45
C PHE A 123 -19.70 -13.66 2.27
N SER A 124 -19.69 -14.48 1.22
CA SER A 124 -20.36 -15.77 1.12
C SER A 124 -21.36 -16.08 2.24
N LYS A 125 -22.66 -15.94 1.93
CA LYS A 125 -23.66 -16.90 2.42
C LYS A 125 -23.83 -17.96 1.34
N GLN A 126 -22.97 -18.96 1.36
CA GLN A 126 -23.20 -20.32 0.88
C GLN A 126 -22.08 -21.19 1.47
N VAL A 127 -22.25 -21.63 2.73
CA VAL A 127 -22.65 -22.98 3.17
C VAL A 127 -23.16 -22.86 4.60
#